data_AF-A0ABD6IL22-F1
#
_entry.id   AF-A0ABD6IL22-F1
#
_cell.length_a   1.000
_cell.length_b   1.000
_cell.length_c   1.000
_cell.angle_alpha   90.00
_cell.angle_beta   90.00
_cell.angle_gamma   90.00
#
_symmetry.space_group_name_H-M   'P 1'
#
loop_
_entity.id
_entity.type
_entity.pdbx_description
1 polymer ?
#
loop_
_entity_poly.entity_id
_entity_poly.type
_entity_poly.pdbx_seq_one_letter_code
_entity_poly.pdbx_strand_id
1 'polypeptide(L)' 'AGFLGGRTDAIMMRIVDGLFALPFTIFIILLTVIFGSSMVLLFMAIGVVEWLTMARIVRGQVLSIKQQEFVEAAVTMG' A
#
# COMPACT_ATOMS: atom_id res chain seq x y z
N ALA A 1 11.48 -13.15 16.63
CA ALA A 1 11.88 -12.87 15.23
C ALA A 1 10.92 -13.47 14.17
N GLY A 2 9.61 -13.54 14.42
CA GLY A 2 8.69 -14.17 13.46
C GLY A 2 7.20 -14.07 13.81
N PHE A 3 6.70 -12.88 14.14
CA PHE A 3 5.27 -12.68 14.47
C PHE A 3 4.57 -11.75 13.47
N LEU A 4 4.61 -12.09 12.17
CA LEU A 4 3.77 -11.56 11.07
C LEU A 4 4.14 -10.24 10.37
N GLY A 5 5.14 -9.47 10.82
CA GLY A 5 5.44 -8.13 10.26
C GLY A 5 6.66 -8.00 9.35
N GLY A 6 7.45 -9.07 9.13
CA GLY A 6 8.75 -8.95 8.45
C GLY A 6 8.71 -9.23 6.95
N ARG A 7 8.41 -10.48 6.57
CA ARG A 7 8.52 -10.94 5.17
C ARG A 7 7.28 -10.62 4.34
N THR A 8 6.10 -10.78 4.90
CA THR A 8 4.81 -10.45 4.26
C THR A 8 4.69 -8.97 3.97
N ASP A 9 5.02 -8.12 4.95
CA ASP A 9 5.09 -6.67 4.80
C ASP A 9 6.12 -6.24 3.75
N ALA A 10 7.32 -6.85 3.74
CA ALA A 10 8.34 -6.56 2.73
C ALA A 10 7.92 -6.98 1.31
N ILE A 11 7.23 -8.11 1.15
CA ILE A 11 6.71 -8.56 -0.17
C ILE A 11 5.57 -7.65 -0.61
N MET A 12 4.63 -7.33 0.28
CA MET A 12 3.52 -6.42 0.01
C MET A 12 4.05 -5.06 -0.45
N MET A 13 5.04 -4.52 0.26
CA MET A 13 5.62 -3.23 -0.08
C MET A 13 6.46 -3.27 -1.34
N ARG A 14 7.11 -4.38 -1.67
CA ARG A 14 7.75 -4.56 -2.99
C ARG A 14 6.76 -4.45 -4.15
N ILE A 15 5.56 -5.00 -3.99
CA ILE A 15 4.50 -4.89 -5.00
C ILE A 15 4.03 -3.44 -5.11
N VAL A 16 3.73 -2.80 -3.97
CA VAL A 16 3.34 -1.38 -3.92
C VAL A 16 4.40 -0.50 -4.58
N ASP A 17 5.67 -0.68 -4.24
CA ASP A 17 6.78 0.11 -4.77
C ASP A 17 7.01 -0.16 -6.26
N GLY A 18 6.83 -1.40 -6.72
CA GLY A 18 6.84 -1.74 -8.14
C GLY A 18 5.71 -1.07 -8.93
N LEU A 19 4.51 -0.99 -8.36
CA LEU A 19 3.36 -0.29 -8.98
C LEU A 19 3.60 1.22 -9.07
N PHE A 20 4.28 1.82 -8.07
CA PHE A 20 4.66 3.23 -8.09
C PHE A 20 5.84 3.57 -9.00
N ALA A 21 6.63 2.58 -9.43
CA ALA A 21 7.76 2.80 -10.32
C ALA A 21 7.31 3.24 -11.73
N LEU A 22 6.06 2.94 -12.11
CA LEU A 22 5.45 3.35 -13.36
C LEU A 22 4.55 4.58 -13.12
N PRO A 23 4.63 5.64 -13.96
CA PRO A 23 3.71 6.75 -13.85
C PRO A 23 2.27 6.30 -14.06
N PHE A 24 1.37 6.60 -13.11
CA PHE A 24 -0.03 6.16 -13.15
C PHE A 24 -0.76 6.59 -14.45
N THR A 25 -0.36 7.73 -15.01
CA THR A 25 -0.90 8.26 -16.27
C THR A 25 -0.66 7.31 -17.43
N ILE A 26 0.50 6.65 -17.48
CA ILE A 26 0.84 5.64 -18.51
C ILE A 26 -0.08 4.44 -18.39
N PHE A 27 -0.37 3.99 -17.17
CA PHE A 27 -1.28 2.87 -16.93
C PHE A 27 -2.71 3.18 -17.40
N ILE A 28 -3.22 4.38 -17.11
CA ILE A 28 -4.55 4.82 -17.58
C ILE A 28 -4.61 4.89 -19.11
N ILE A 29 -3.58 5.44 -19.75
CA ILE A 29 -3.52 5.54 -21.21
C ILE A 29 -3.55 4.13 -21.81
N LEU A 30 -2.73 3.21 -21.30
CA LEU A 30 -2.68 1.83 -21.79
C LEU A 30 -4.05 1.14 -21.67
N LEU A 31 -4.72 1.27 -20.52
CA LEU A 31 -6.06 0.71 -20.32
C LEU A 31 -7.08 1.31 -21.28
N THR A 32 -7.04 2.63 -21.46
CA THR A 32 -7.96 3.35 -22.36
C THR A 32 -7.74 2.97 -23.82
N VAL A 33 -6.50 2.73 -24.24
CA VAL A 33 -6.18 2.30 -25.61
C VAL A 33 -6.65 0.87 -25.87
N ILE A 34 -6.48 -0.04 -24.90
CA ILE A 34 -6.83 -1.46 -25.05
C ILE A 34 -8.34 -1.68 -24.95
N PHE A 35 -9.00 -1.06 -23.97
CA PHE A 35 -10.40 -1.33 -23.63
C PHE A 35 -11.36 -0.20 -24.05
N GLY A 36 -10.84 0.91 -24.59
CA GLY A 36 -11.61 2.11 -24.87
C GLY A 36 -11.78 3.02 -23.65
N SER A 37 -12.23 4.24 -23.88
CA SER A 37 -12.51 5.19 -22.80
C SER A 37 -13.82 4.82 -22.11
N SER A 38 -13.74 4.44 -20.83
CA SER A 38 -14.89 4.16 -19.98
C SER A 38 -14.73 4.84 -18.63
N MET A 39 -15.78 5.54 -18.20
CA MET A 39 -15.86 6.14 -16.86
C MET A 39 -15.55 5.11 -15.78
N VAL A 40 -16.05 3.88 -15.94
CA VAL A 40 -15.86 2.78 -14.99
C VAL A 40 -14.40 2.34 -14.93
N LEU A 41 -13.70 2.29 -16.07
CA LEU A 41 -12.27 1.95 -16.11
C LEU A 41 -11.42 3.00 -15.41
N LEU A 42 -11.74 4.29 -15.59
CA LEU A 42 -11.07 5.37 -14.87
C LEU A 42 -11.27 5.25 -13.36
N PHE A 43 -12.50 5.06 -12.90
CA PHE A 43 -12.77 4.88 -11.47
C PHE A 43 -12.07 3.66 -10.88
N MET A 44 -12.05 2.53 -11.57
CA MET A 44 -11.31 1.34 -11.12
C MET A 44 -9.81 1.60 -11.09
N ALA A 45 -9.24 2.20 -12.13
CA ALA A 45 -7.81 2.49 -12.19
C ALA A 45 -7.37 3.43 -11.06
N ILE A 46 -8.15 4.49 -10.80
CA ILE A 46 -7.90 5.41 -9.69
C ILE A 46 -8.03 4.67 -8.36
N GLY A 47 -9.12 3.90 -8.16
CA GLY A 47 -9.35 3.15 -6.94
C GLY A 47 -8.23 2.17 -6.59
N VAL A 48 -7.64 1.51 -7.60
CA VAL A 48 -6.50 0.58 -7.46
C VAL A 48 -5.17 1.29 -7.18
N VAL A 49 -5.05 2.58 -7.47
CA VAL A 49 -3.80 3.33 -7.22
C VAL A 49 -3.87 4.10 -5.91
N GLU A 50 -4.99 4.75 -5.60
CA GLU A 50 -5.12 5.63 -4.44
C GLU A 50 -4.92 4.91 -3.10
N TRP A 51 -5.35 3.64 -2.99
CA TRP A 51 -5.17 2.87 -1.76
C TRP A 51 -3.69 2.56 -1.45
N LEU A 52 -2.81 2.56 -2.47
CA LEU A 52 -1.40 2.24 -2.31
C LEU A 52 -0.69 3.31 -1.45
N THR A 53 -1.05 4.58 -1.62
CA THR A 53 -0.52 5.68 -0.80
C THR A 53 -0.96 5.51 0.66
N MET A 54 -2.24 5.24 0.88
CA MET A 54 -2.78 5.04 2.22
C MET A 54 -2.15 3.83 2.91
N ALA A 55 -1.91 2.72 2.18
CA ALA A 55 -1.23 1.56 2.71
C ALA A 55 0.18 1.90 3.27
N ARG A 56 0.95 2.74 2.56
CA ARG A 56 2.26 3.21 3.04
C ARG A 56 2.16 4.08 4.28
N ILE A 57 1.19 4.99 4.33
CA ILE A 57 0.97 5.88 5.47
C ILE A 57 0.66 5.06 6.71
N VAL A 58 -0.29 4.13 6.60
CA VAL A 58 -0.68 3.26 7.70
C VAL A 58 0.51 2.39 8.14
N ARG A 59 1.30 1.83 7.22
CA ARG A 59 2.52 1.09 7.57
C ARG A 59 3.52 1.95 8.36
N GLY A 60 3.76 3.19 7.91
CA GLY A 60 4.62 4.14 8.62
C GLY A 60 4.11 4.46 10.02
N GLN A 61 2.80 4.67 10.16
CA GLN A 61 2.15 4.90 11.46
C GLN A 61 2.26 3.67 12.38
N VAL A 62 1.99 2.47 11.87
CA VAL A 62 2.10 1.22 12.63
C VAL A 62 3.52 0.98 13.12
N LEU A 63 4.54 1.21 12.27
CA LEU A 63 5.95 1.11 12.67
C LEU A 63 6.31 2.13 13.75
N SER A 64 5.81 3.36 13.64
CA SER A 64 6.01 4.42 14.64
C SER A 64 5.34 4.08 15.98
N ILE A 65 4.08 3.64 15.96
CA ILE A 65 3.33 3.27 17.16
C ILE A 65 3.97 2.08 17.87
N LYS A 66 4.49 1.11 17.11
CA LYS A 66 5.16 -0.08 17.67
C LYS A 66 6.42 0.25 18.49
N GLN A 67 7.03 1.42 18.29
CA GLN A 67 8.19 1.89 19.05
C GLN A 67 7.82 2.69 20.30
N GLN A 68 6.54 2.90 20.57
CA GLN A 68 6.10 3.67 21.74
C GLN A 68 6.06 2.81 23.01
N GLU A 69 6.54 3.37 24.12
CA GLU A 69 6.63 2.72 25.43
C GLU A 69 5.27 2.19 25.93
N PHE A 70 4.15 2.81 25.54
CA PHE A 70 2.80 2.36 25.90
C PHE A 70 2.47 0.97 25.34
N VAL A 71 2.98 0.63 24.15
CA VAL A 71 2.79 -0.69 23.53
C VAL A 71 3.61 -1.73 24.27
N GLU A 72 4.85 -1.39 24.68
CA GLU A 72 5.71 -2.27 25.46
C GLU A 72 5.15 -2.54 26.87
N ALA A 73 4.61 -1.51 27.53
CA ALA A 73 3.90 -1.64 28.79
C ALA A 73 2.63 -2.51 28.65
N ALA A 74 1.85 -2.33 27.58
CA ALA A 74 0.67 -3.16 27.32
C ALA A 74 1.01 -4.64 27.07
N VAL A 75 2.16 -4.92 26.45
CA VAL A 75 2.66 -6.28 26.19
C VAL A 75 3.24 -6.94 27.45
N THR A 76 3.81 -6.16 28.37
CA THR A 76 4.39 -6.69 29.63
C THR A 76 3.37 -6.81 30.78
N MET A 77 2.27 -6.05 30.72
CA MET A 77 1.16 -6.14 31.69
C MET A 77 0.12 -7.21 31.33
N GLY A 78 0.19 -7.84 30.16
CA GLY A 78 -0.66 -8.96 29.72
C GLY A 78 0.11 -10.27 29.67
#